data_AF-A0AAU3FQZ6-F1
#
_entry.id   AF-A0AAU3FQZ6-F1
#
_cell.length_a   1.000
_cell.length_b   1.000
_cell.length_c   1.000
_cell.angle_alpha   90.00
_cell.angle_beta   90.00
_cell.angle_gamma   90.00
#
_symmetry.space_group_name_H-M   'P 1'
#
loop_
_entity.id
_entity.type
_entity.pdbx_description
1 polymer ?
#
loop_
_entity_poly.entity_id
_entity_poly.type
_entity_poly.pdbx_seq_one_letter_code
_entity_poly.pdbx_strand_id
1 'polypeptide(L)'
;MQLDEGMTLVDQVHADLDSAPISAKLRALLRIAGAVQVSGREVTPELVGAARAEGATDLEIHDTVLIAAAYCMFNRYVDGLGTLVPDDQEWYLGPAGRVATHGYLPVLDR
;
A
#
# COMPACT_ATOMS: atom_id res chain seq x y z
N MET A 1 -4.31 2.47 12.54
CA MET A 1 -5.60 1.82 12.22
C MET A 1 -5.28 0.41 11.79
N GLN A 2 -5.65 -0.56 12.62
CA GLN A 2 -5.63 -1.97 12.25
C GLN A 2 -6.99 -2.22 11.56
N LEU A 3 -7.01 -2.82 10.38
CA LEU A 3 -8.26 -3.18 9.70
C LEU A 3 -9.00 -4.20 10.59
N ASP A 4 -10.32 -4.07 10.76
CA ASP A 4 -11.10 -4.98 11.62
C ASP A 4 -11.07 -6.44 11.11
N GLU A 5 -10.88 -6.62 9.80
CA GLU A 5 -10.67 -7.92 9.13
C GLU A 5 -9.17 -8.34 9.11
N GLY A 6 -8.29 -7.43 9.55
CA GLY A 6 -6.88 -7.68 9.85
C GLY A 6 -6.02 -8.11 8.66
N MET A 7 -5.07 -9.02 8.94
CA MET A 7 -4.13 -9.59 7.96
C MET A 7 -4.83 -10.52 6.97
N THR A 8 -5.93 -11.17 7.35
CA THR A 8 -6.66 -12.09 6.46
C THR A 8 -7.13 -11.41 5.18
N LEU A 9 -7.69 -10.19 5.29
CA LEU A 9 -8.10 -9.43 4.11
C LEU A 9 -6.89 -9.06 3.24
N VAL A 10 -5.78 -8.66 3.87
CA VAL A 10 -4.54 -8.31 3.16
C VAL A 10 -4.03 -9.51 2.38
N ASP A 11 -3.98 -10.70 3.00
CA ASP A 11 -3.54 -11.93 2.36
C ASP A 11 -4.44 -12.31 1.17
N GLN A 12 -5.76 -12.14 1.31
CA GLN A 12 -6.71 -12.38 0.22
C GLN A 12 -6.49 -11.42 -0.95
N VAL A 13 -6.31 -10.13 -0.68
CA VAL A 13 -6.02 -9.12 -1.71
C VAL A 13 -4.68 -9.41 -2.41
N HIS A 14 -3.68 -9.87 -1.67
CA HIS A 14 -2.36 -10.19 -2.20
C HIS A 14 -2.37 -11.48 -3.04
N ALA A 15 -3.19 -12.46 -2.65
CA ALA A 15 -3.35 -13.72 -3.38
C ALA A 15 -4.14 -13.55 -4.68
N ASP A 16 -5.26 -12.83 -4.64
CA ASP A 16 -6.08 -12.54 -5.82
C ASP A 16 -6.92 -11.26 -5.61
N LEU A 17 -6.47 -10.17 -6.22
CA LEU A 17 -7.13 -8.87 -6.17
C LEU A 17 -8.56 -8.91 -6.77
N ASP A 18 -8.79 -9.77 -7.76
CA ASP A 18 -10.06 -9.80 -8.49
C ASP A 18 -11.17 -10.44 -7.67
N SER A 19 -10.87 -11.50 -6.91
CA SER A 19 -11.84 -12.20 -6.05
C SER A 19 -11.85 -11.72 -4.59
N ALA A 20 -10.88 -10.92 -4.16
CA ALA A 20 -10.82 -10.40 -2.79
C ALA A 20 -12.10 -9.64 -2.39
N PRO A 21 -12.57 -9.79 -1.13
CA PRO A 21 -13.83 -9.22 -0.64
C PRO A 21 -13.73 -7.72 -0.33
N ILE A 22 -13.19 -6.94 -1.27
CA ILE A 22 -13.07 -5.49 -1.19
C ILE A 22 -14.07 -4.79 -2.12
N SER A 23 -14.36 -3.52 -1.83
CA SER A 23 -15.19 -2.68 -2.70
C SER A 23 -14.60 -2.56 -4.11
N ALA A 24 -15.46 -2.40 -5.11
CA ALA A 24 -15.03 -2.19 -6.49
C ALA A 24 -14.15 -0.94 -6.66
N LYS A 25 -14.48 0.14 -5.92
CA LYS A 25 -13.66 1.36 -5.85
C LYS A 25 -12.24 1.07 -5.36
N LEU A 26 -12.09 0.38 -4.23
CA LEU A 26 -10.77 0.05 -3.68
C LEU A 26 -9.99 -0.85 -4.65
N ARG A 27 -10.65 -1.84 -5.26
CA ARG A 27 -10.03 -2.69 -6.28
C ARG A 27 -9.50 -1.89 -7.47
N ALA A 28 -10.28 -0.93 -7.98
CA ALA A 28 -9.87 -0.08 -9.09
C ALA A 28 -8.66 0.81 -8.72
N LEU A 29 -8.64 1.38 -7.51
CA LEU A 29 -7.49 2.14 -7.00
C LEU A 29 -6.24 1.26 -6.84
N LEU A 30 -6.38 0.03 -6.34
CA LEU A 30 -5.26 -0.91 -6.23
C LEU A 30 -4.69 -1.31 -7.60
N ARG A 31 -5.51 -1.39 -8.66
CA ARG A 31 -5.01 -1.59 -10.03
C ARG A 31 -4.17 -0.40 -10.51
N ILE A 32 -4.57 0.84 -10.19
CA ILE A 32 -3.75 2.03 -10.46
C ILE A 32 -2.42 1.96 -9.70
N ALA A 33 -2.45 1.61 -8.42
CA ALA A 33 -1.22 1.45 -7.61
C ALA A 33 -0.28 0.38 -8.19
N GLY A 34 -0.82 -0.76 -8.63
CA GLY A 34 -0.06 -1.81 -9.32
C GLY A 34 0.56 -1.32 -10.63
N ALA A 35 -0.15 -0.50 -11.41
CA ALA A 35 0.41 0.11 -12.61
C ALA A 35 1.58 1.08 -12.30
N VAL A 36 1.44 1.90 -11.26
CA VAL A 36 2.51 2.81 -10.80
C VAL A 36 3.80 2.05 -10.46
N GLN A 37 3.68 0.87 -9.84
CA GLN A 37 4.82 0.01 -9.52
C GLN A 37 5.63 -0.40 -10.76
N VAL A 38 4.95 -0.62 -11.89
CA VAL A 38 5.60 -0.96 -13.17
C VAL A 38 6.19 0.30 -13.81
N SER A 39 5.36 1.32 -14.04
CA SER A 39 5.77 2.63 -14.54
C SER A 39 4.64 3.65 -14.43
N GLY A 40 4.96 4.93 -14.25
CA GLY A 40 3.98 5.99 -14.39
C GLY A 40 3.32 6.05 -15.79
N ARG A 41 3.92 5.44 -16.82
CA ARG A 41 3.34 5.31 -18.16
C ARG A 41 2.27 4.22 -18.26
N GLU A 42 2.28 3.25 -17.36
CA GLU A 42 1.27 2.18 -17.29
C GLU A 42 -0.02 2.66 -16.60
N VAL A 43 -0.02 3.84 -15.99
CA VAL A 43 -1.24 4.48 -15.49
C VAL A 43 -2.02 5.04 -16.68
N THR A 44 -2.85 4.19 -17.28
CA THR A 44 -3.57 4.55 -18.51
C THR A 44 -4.88 5.30 -18.23
N PRO A 45 -5.41 6.04 -19.23
CA PRO A 45 -6.73 6.66 -19.15
C PRO A 45 -7.85 5.66 -18.83
N GLU A 46 -7.73 4.42 -19.28
CA GLU A 46 -8.73 3.36 -19.03
C GLU A 46 -8.78 2.98 -17.55
N LEU A 47 -7.62 2.87 -16.88
CA LEU A 47 -7.56 2.61 -15.44
C LEU A 47 -8.17 3.76 -14.64
N VAL A 48 -7.84 5.01 -15.01
CA VAL A 48 -8.40 6.21 -14.39
C VAL A 48 -9.92 6.28 -14.62
N GLY A 49 -10.38 5.98 -15.84
CA GLY A 49 -11.79 5.93 -16.19
C GLY A 49 -12.56 4.88 -15.41
N ALA A 50 -11.99 3.67 -15.27
CA ALA A 50 -12.58 2.59 -14.48
C ALA A 50 -12.71 2.96 -13.00
N ALA A 51 -11.68 3.59 -12.40
CA ALA A 51 -11.76 4.05 -11.01
C ALA A 51 -12.85 5.11 -10.81
N ARG A 52 -12.96 6.07 -11.74
CA ARG A 52 -14.01 7.09 -11.72
C ARG A 52 -15.41 6.50 -11.87
N ALA A 53 -15.57 5.47 -12.70
CA ALA A 53 -16.85 4.77 -12.86
C ALA A 53 -17.33 4.12 -11.55
N GLU A 54 -16.39 3.70 -10.69
CA GLU A 54 -16.66 3.18 -9.34
C GLU A 54 -16.76 4.29 -8.26
N GLY A 55 -16.80 5.56 -8.68
CA GLY A 55 -16.96 6.71 -7.79
C GLY A 55 -15.68 7.22 -7.13
N ALA A 56 -14.50 6.84 -7.64
CA ALA A 56 -13.24 7.44 -7.18
C ALA A 56 -13.12 8.89 -7.66
N THR A 57 -12.78 9.78 -6.73
CA THR A 57 -12.48 11.19 -6.99
C THR A 57 -11.05 11.37 -7.51
N ASP A 58 -10.80 12.49 -8.16
CA ASP A 58 -9.44 12.88 -8.61
C ASP A 58 -8.46 12.92 -7.44
N LEU A 59 -8.91 13.35 -6.27
CA LEU A 59 -8.11 13.39 -5.06
C LEU A 59 -7.70 11.97 -4.64
N GLU A 60 -8.65 11.03 -4.56
CA GLU A 60 -8.35 9.64 -4.20
C GLU A 60 -7.41 8.97 -5.22
N ILE A 61 -7.57 9.27 -6.51
CA ILE A 61 -6.68 8.78 -7.56
C ILE A 61 -5.28 9.38 -7.42
N HIS A 62 -5.18 10.68 -7.20
CA HIS A 62 -3.91 11.37 -6.98
C HIS A 62 -3.19 10.82 -5.73
N ASP A 63 -3.91 10.66 -4.62
CA ASP A 63 -3.38 10.11 -3.38
C ASP A 63 -2.91 8.67 -3.58
N THR A 64 -3.67 7.85 -4.32
CA THR A 64 -3.27 6.49 -4.67
C THR A 64 -1.95 6.46 -5.44
N VAL A 65 -1.81 7.32 -6.46
CA VAL A 65 -0.57 7.42 -7.25
C VAL A 65 0.60 7.90 -6.38
N LEU A 66 0.38 8.93 -5.55
CA LEU A 66 1.40 9.49 -4.67
C LEU A 66 1.90 8.47 -3.64
N ILE A 67 0.98 7.76 -2.99
CA ILE A 67 1.31 6.72 -2.01
C ILE A 67 2.10 5.61 -2.69
N ALA A 68 1.62 5.07 -3.82
CA ALA A 68 2.30 4.00 -4.54
C ALA A 68 3.71 4.41 -4.99
N ALA A 69 3.86 5.63 -5.53
CA ALA A 69 5.16 6.16 -5.97
C ALA A 69 6.14 6.34 -4.80
N ALA A 70 5.66 6.79 -3.63
CA ALA A 70 6.49 6.92 -2.43
C ALA A 70 7.03 5.57 -1.96
N TYR A 71 6.19 4.53 -1.93
CA TYR A 71 6.65 3.17 -1.59
C TYR A 71 7.62 2.60 -2.63
N CYS A 72 7.41 2.86 -3.93
CA CYS A 72 8.38 2.48 -4.95
C CYS A 72 9.75 3.14 -4.73
N MET A 73 9.77 4.42 -4.35
CA MET A 73 11.00 5.15 -4.01
C MET A 73 11.68 4.54 -2.78
N PHE A 74 10.93 4.25 -1.71
CA PHE A 74 11.47 3.63 -0.50
C PHE A 74 12.03 2.23 -0.77
N ASN A 75 11.31 1.39 -1.52
CA ASN A 75 11.79 0.05 -1.88
C ASN A 75 13.12 0.14 -2.63
N ARG A 76 13.22 1.01 -3.64
CA ARG A 76 14.48 1.23 -4.38
C ARG A 76 15.61 1.73 -3.50
N TYR A 77 15.32 2.56 -2.50
CA TYR A 77 16.30 3.07 -1.56
C TYR A 77 16.82 1.96 -0.63
N VAL A 78 15.91 1.20 -0.02
CA VAL A 78 16.21 0.10 0.91
C VAL A 78 16.97 -1.03 0.19
N ASP A 79 16.49 -1.42 -0.99
CA ASP A 79 17.12 -2.44 -1.85
C ASP A 79 18.52 -1.99 -2.30
N GLY A 80 18.65 -0.73 -2.74
CA GLY A 80 19.91 -0.17 -3.20
C GLY A 80 20.99 -0.08 -2.12
N LEU A 81 20.59 0.01 -0.85
CA LEU A 81 21.50 0.03 0.30
C LEU A 81 21.76 -1.36 0.89
N GLY A 82 21.09 -2.42 0.41
CA GLY A 82 21.22 -3.77 0.96
C GLY A 82 20.78 -3.85 2.42
N THR A 83 19.71 -3.13 2.78
CA THR A 83 19.23 -3.06 4.16
C THR A 83 18.74 -4.43 4.64
N LEU A 84 19.12 -4.82 5.86
CA LEU A 84 18.65 -6.06 6.47
C LEU A 84 17.18 -5.91 6.88
N VAL A 85 16.32 -6.71 6.26
CA VAL A 85 14.90 -6.84 6.59
C VAL A 85 14.75 -8.14 7.40
N PRO A 86 14.21 -8.09 8.64
CA PRO A 86 13.92 -9.30 9.40
C PRO A 86 12.93 -10.20 8.64
N ASP A 87 13.24 -11.49 8.52
CA ASP A 87 12.40 -12.46 7.81
C ASP A 87 11.07 -12.74 8.53
N ASP A 88 11.03 -12.50 9.84
CA ASP A 88 9.88 -12.78 10.70
C ASP A 88 8.92 -11.57 10.73
N GLN A 89 7.71 -11.75 10.21
CA GLN A 89 6.66 -10.74 10.27
C GLN A 89 6.26 -10.37 11.71
N GLU A 90 6.38 -11.27 12.68
CA GLU A 90 6.09 -10.96 14.09
C GLU A 90 7.04 -9.90 14.65
N TRP A 91 8.24 -9.76 14.08
CA TRP A 91 9.17 -8.70 14.45
C TRP A 91 8.54 -7.31 14.32
N TYR A 92 7.66 -7.11 13.34
CA TYR A 92 7.01 -5.82 13.10
C TYR A 92 5.89 -5.50 14.09
N LEU A 93 5.32 -6.49 14.79
CA LEU A 93 4.22 -6.26 15.75
C LEU A 93 4.66 -5.42 16.94
N GLY A 94 5.87 -5.64 17.47
CA GLY A 94 6.43 -4.88 18.58
C GLY A 94 6.63 -3.40 18.27
N PRO A 95 7.41 -3.05 17.23
CA PRO A 95 7.54 -1.68 16.74
C PRO A 95 6.21 -1.02 16.36
N ALA A 96 5.31 -1.74 15.67
CA ALA A 96 4.00 -1.22 15.30
C ALA A 96 3.15 -0.86 16.53
N GLY A 97 3.15 -1.73 17.55
CA GLY A 97 2.48 -1.47 18.82
C GLY A 97 3.03 -0.23 19.53
N ARG A 98 4.35 -0.04 19.53
CA ARG A 98 5.00 1.14 20.13
C ARG A 98 4.63 2.43 19.39
N VAL A 99 4.67 2.43 18.05
CA VAL A 99 4.27 3.61 17.25
C VAL A 99 2.79 3.95 17.47
N ALA A 100 1.92 2.95 17.53
CA ALA A 100 0.49 3.17 17.77
C ALA A 100 0.19 3.78 19.14
N THR A 101 0.95 3.42 20.18
CA THR A 101 0.72 3.89 21.56
C THR A 101 1.50 5.14 21.92
N HIS A 102 2.70 5.32 21.38
CA HIS A 102 3.66 6.35 21.81
C HIS A 102 4.12 7.27 20.67
N GLY A 103 3.61 7.08 19.45
CA GLY A 103 4.04 7.83 18.27
C GLY A 103 5.46 7.47 17.82
N TYR A 104 6.07 8.31 17.00
CA TYR A 104 7.39 8.03 16.40
C TYR A 104 8.59 8.41 17.29
N LEU A 105 8.36 9.14 18.39
CA LEU A 105 9.42 9.61 19.29
C LEU A 105 10.28 8.48 19.90
N PRO A 106 9.71 7.37 20.42
CA PRO A 106 10.50 6.33 21.08
C PRO A 106 11.24 5.39 20.12
N VAL A 107 11.03 5.50 18.81
CA VAL A 107 11.75 4.67 17.82
C VAL A 107 13.19 5.16 17.61
N LEU A 108 13.50 6.40 18.00
CA LEU A 108 14.80 7.05 17.79
C LEU A 108 15.77 6.91 18.97
N ASP A 109 15.29 6.52 20.16
CA ASP A 109 16.15 6.24 21.30
C ASP A 109 16.75 4.84 21.13
N ARG A 110 17.96 4.79 20.56
CA ARG A 110 18.86 3.62 20.58
C ARG A 110 19.90 3.77 21.69
#